data_AF-A0A8S3FDU1-F1
#
_entry.id   AF-A0A8S3FDU1-F1
#
_cell.length_a   1.000
_cell.length_b   1.000
_cell.length_c   1.000
_cell.angle_alpha   90.00
_cell.angle_beta   90.00
_cell.angle_gamma   90.00
#
_symmetry.space_group_name_H-M   'P 1'
#
loop_
_entity.id
_entity.type
_entity.pdbx_description
1 polymer ?
#
loop_
_entity_poly.entity_id
_entity_poly.type
_entity_poly.pdbx_seq_one_letter_code
_entity_poly.pdbx_strand_id
1 'polypeptide(L)'
;MGGNIRTITTSTKLPSEKIELLSELNKKNDPNIKITREGGKTVDYLDVTTTIEMPNFRTTVFRKFAAQPYVLPFHSSHPRHIIRNIPYTLTLRAARICSHPEDLRTEIDKIRVMLLLNKYPPKFIKRHVGRFF
;
A
#
# COMPACT_ATOMS: atom_id res chain seq x y z
N MET A 1 5.96 -14.10 -22.86
CA MET A 1 6.83 -12.95 -22.57
C MET A 1 5.99 -11.89 -21.88
N GLY A 2 5.99 -11.85 -20.54
CA GLY A 2 5.20 -10.90 -19.76
C GLY A 2 6.00 -9.64 -19.51
N GLY A 3 5.76 -8.60 -20.33
CA GLY A 3 6.36 -7.28 -20.14
C GLY A 3 5.85 -6.63 -18.85
N ASN A 4 6.78 -6.21 -18.00
CA ASN A 4 6.50 -5.58 -16.72
C ASN A 4 6.18 -4.09 -16.95
N ILE A 5 4.89 -3.80 -17.21
CA ILE A 5 4.40 -2.45 -17.54
C ILE A 5 4.51 -1.57 -16.28
N ARG A 6 5.26 -0.48 -16.36
CA ARG A 6 5.38 0.51 -15.29
C ARG A 6 4.28 1.56 -15.45
N THR A 7 3.42 1.67 -14.43
CA THR A 7 2.25 2.56 -14.41
C THR A 7 2.55 3.89 -13.73
N ILE A 8 2.17 4.99 -14.38
CA ILE A 8 2.24 6.36 -13.84
C ILE A 8 0.80 6.83 -13.62
N THR A 9 0.42 7.11 -12.37
CA THR A 9 -0.92 7.59 -12.02
C THR A 9 -0.91 9.10 -11.82
N THR A 10 -1.74 9.82 -12.58
CA THR A 10 -1.95 11.26 -12.40
C THR A 10 -3.37 11.50 -11.88
N SER A 11 -3.45 12.10 -10.68
CA SER A 11 -4.70 12.55 -10.06
C SER A 11 -4.89 14.02 -10.38
N THR A 12 -5.94 14.38 -11.12
CA THR A 12 -6.57 15.72 -11.11
C THR A 12 -7.89 15.64 -11.87
N LYS A 13 -8.83 16.57 -11.60
CA LYS A 13 -9.98 16.91 -12.43
C LYS A 13 -9.49 17.32 -13.83
N LEU A 14 -9.13 16.33 -14.65
CA LEU A 14 -8.64 16.57 -15.99
C LEU A 14 -9.83 17.02 -16.86
N PRO A 15 -9.75 18.19 -17.52
CA PRO A 15 -10.71 18.59 -18.54
C PRO A 15 -10.82 17.52 -19.63
N SER A 16 -11.98 17.41 -20.27
CA SER A 16 -12.27 16.41 -21.30
C SER A 16 -11.21 16.37 -22.40
N GLU A 17 -10.69 17.53 -22.81
CA GLU A 17 -9.62 17.67 -23.81
C GLU A 17 -8.32 16.94 -23.44
N LYS A 18 -7.96 16.91 -22.14
CA LYS A 18 -6.76 16.19 -21.68
C LYS A 18 -6.96 14.68 -21.67
N ILE A 19 -8.21 14.19 -21.65
CA ILE A 19 -8.51 12.76 -21.71
C ILE A 19 -8.23 12.22 -23.11
N GLU A 20 -8.55 12.99 -24.16
CA GLU A 20 -8.22 12.63 -25.54
C GLU A 20 -6.71 12.56 -25.75
N LEU A 21 -5.95 13.52 -25.20
CA LEU A 21 -4.49 13.53 -25.25
C LEU A 21 -3.87 12.24 -24.66
N LEU A 22 -4.40 11.73 -23.54
CA LEU A 22 -3.93 10.48 -22.93
C LEU A 22 -4.13 9.27 -23.87
N SER A 23 -5.21 9.28 -24.65
CA SER A 23 -5.50 8.22 -25.62
C SER A 23 -4.54 8.27 -26.82
N GLU A 24 -4.15 9.47 -27.25
CA GLU A 24 -3.16 9.66 -28.33
C GLU A 24 -1.76 9.24 -27.90
N LEU A 25 -1.35 9.61 -26.69
CA LEU A 25 -0.06 9.21 -26.12
C LEU A 25 0.07 7.68 -26.03
N ASN A 26 -1.00 6.98 -25.70
CA ASN A 26 -1.03 5.51 -25.72
C ASN A 26 -0.81 4.90 -27.10
N LYS A 27 -1.26 5.56 -28.17
CA LYS A 27 -1.07 5.07 -29.55
C LYS A 27 0.36 5.28 -30.04
N LYS A 28 1.03 6.33 -29.54
CA LYS A 28 2.39 6.73 -29.97
C LYS A 28 3.51 6.12 -29.13
N ASN A 29 3.19 5.60 -27.94
CA ASN A 29 4.17 5.08 -26.99
C ASN A 29 4.69 3.68 -27.35
N ASP A 30 5.77 3.30 -26.67
CA ASP A 30 6.36 1.97 -26.71
C ASP A 30 5.31 0.88 -26.47
N PRO A 31 5.32 -0.24 -27.21
CA PRO A 31 4.38 -1.35 -27.04
C PRO A 31 4.29 -1.90 -25.61
N ASN A 32 5.35 -1.70 -24.80
CA ASN A 32 5.44 -2.17 -23.42
C ASN A 32 4.97 -1.14 -22.38
N ILE A 33 4.50 0.05 -22.78
CA ILE A 33 4.05 1.09 -21.85
C ILE A 33 2.63 1.52 -22.21
N LYS A 34 1.68 1.21 -21.32
CA LYS A 34 0.28 1.62 -21.46
C LYS A 34 -0.12 2.51 -20.30
N ILE A 35 -0.65 3.69 -20.62
CA ILE A 35 -1.29 4.61 -19.70
C ILE A 35 -2.73 4.14 -19.49
N THR A 36 -3.09 3.78 -18.27
CA THR A 36 -4.45 3.41 -17.90
C THR A 36 -5.05 4.52 -17.04
N ARG A 37 -6.35 4.79 -17.23
CA ARG A 37 -7.12 5.71 -16.40
C ARG A 37 -8.18 4.92 -15.67
N GLU A 38 -8.17 5.07 -14.35
CA GLU A 38 -9.25 4.59 -13.49
C GLU A 38 -9.91 5.83 -12.86
N GLY A 39 -11.23 5.80 -12.76
CA GLY A 39 -12.03 6.89 -12.22
C GLY A 39 -13.00 6.37 -11.17
N GLY A 40 -13.36 7.21 -10.22
CA GLY A 40 -14.26 6.84 -9.13
C GLY A 40 -14.04 7.69 -7.89
N LYS A 41 -14.74 7.34 -6.81
CA LYS A 41 -14.52 7.93 -5.48
C LYS A 41 -13.28 7.36 -4.79
N THR A 42 -12.80 6.20 -5.23
CA THR A 42 -11.68 5.48 -4.63
C THR A 42 -10.73 5.02 -5.74
N VAL A 43 -9.43 5.10 -5.50
CA VAL A 43 -8.39 4.62 -6.40
C VAL A 43 -7.27 3.94 -5.61
N ASP A 44 -6.78 2.82 -6.14
CA ASP A 44 -5.67 2.07 -5.56
C ASP A 44 -4.38 2.34 -6.35
N TYR A 45 -3.30 2.67 -5.65
CA TYR A 45 -1.98 2.81 -6.26
C TYR A 45 -0.89 2.35 -5.30
N LEU A 46 -0.05 1.41 -5.78
CA LEU A 46 0.99 0.77 -4.98
C LEU A 46 0.44 0.22 -3.66
N ASP A 47 0.77 0.85 -2.54
CA ASP A 47 0.38 0.48 -1.19
C ASP A 47 -0.69 1.38 -0.58
N VAL A 48 -1.29 2.27 -1.36
CA VAL A 48 -2.24 3.27 -0.88
C VAL A 48 -3.57 3.16 -1.62
N THR A 49 -4.65 3.10 -0.86
CA THR A 49 -6.01 3.35 -1.33
C THR A 49 -6.36 4.78 -0.97
N THR A 50 -6.70 5.61 -1.96
CA THR A 50 -7.14 6.99 -1.76
C THR A 50 -8.62 7.11 -2.05
N THR A 51 -9.39 7.60 -1.08
CA THR A 51 -10.84 7.86 -1.20
C THR A 51 -11.12 9.35 -1.06
N ILE A 52 -12.04 9.86 -1.88
CA ILE A 52 -12.51 11.24 -1.82
C ILE A 52 -13.44 11.40 -0.60
N GLU A 53 -13.05 12.26 0.33
CA GLU A 53 -13.84 12.61 1.52
C GLU A 53 -13.89 14.14 1.64
N MET A 54 -14.75 14.78 0.85
CA MET A 54 -14.76 16.23 0.67
C MET A 54 -14.81 16.98 2.03
N PRO A 55 -13.95 17.99 2.25
CA PRO A 55 -13.01 18.61 1.30
C PRO A 55 -11.65 17.91 1.17
N ASN A 56 -11.40 16.84 1.93
CA ASN A 56 -10.11 16.17 2.04
C ASN A 56 -10.06 14.84 1.26
N PHE A 57 -8.92 14.15 1.39
CA PHE A 57 -8.77 12.77 0.97
C PHE A 57 -8.53 11.88 2.17
N ARG A 58 -9.11 10.69 2.13
CA ARG A 58 -8.86 9.62 3.09
C ARG A 58 -7.97 8.57 2.46
N THR A 59 -6.80 8.37 3.04
CA THR A 59 -5.83 7.37 2.61
C THR A 59 -5.79 6.20 3.59
N THR A 60 -5.74 4.98 3.06
CA THR A 60 -5.61 3.72 3.79
C THR A 60 -4.62 2.79 3.09
N VAL A 61 -4.15 1.75 3.79
CA VAL A 61 -3.22 0.78 3.20
C VAL A 61 -3.95 -0.16 2.25
N PHE A 62 -3.56 -0.15 0.97
CA PHE A 62 -4.09 -1.08 -0.01
C PHE A 62 -3.55 -2.49 0.21
N ARG A 63 -4.44 -3.49 0.22
CA ARG A 63 -4.10 -4.91 0.28
C ARG A 63 -4.86 -5.66 -0.80
N LYS A 64 -4.13 -6.29 -1.72
CA LYS A 64 -4.72 -7.14 -2.75
C LYS A 64 -5.45 -8.32 -2.08
N PHE A 65 -6.66 -8.66 -2.56
CA PHE A 65 -7.48 -9.72 -1.98
C PHE A 65 -6.76 -11.08 -1.87
N ALA A 66 -5.94 -11.41 -2.87
CA ALA A 66 -5.15 -12.64 -2.90
C ALA A 66 -3.81 -12.56 -2.13
N ALA A 67 -3.49 -11.43 -1.50
CA ALA A 67 -2.24 -11.28 -0.77
C ALA A 67 -2.30 -12.08 0.53
N GLN A 68 -1.51 -13.16 0.60
CA GLN A 68 -1.30 -13.88 1.85
C GLN A 68 -0.64 -12.93 2.87
N PRO A 69 -1.01 -13.02 4.16
CA PRO A 69 -0.38 -12.26 5.24
C PRO A 69 0.99 -12.85 5.57
N TYR A 70 1.89 -12.89 4.59
CA TYR A 70 3.20 -13.48 4.71
C TYR A 70 4.27 -12.39 4.81
N VAL A 71 5.07 -12.48 5.86
CA VAL A 71 6.31 -11.72 6.01
C VAL A 71 7.42 -12.68 6.40
N LEU A 72 8.66 -12.22 6.40
CA LEU A 72 9.78 -13.07 6.80
C LEU A 72 9.54 -13.65 8.20
N PRO A 73 9.49 -15.00 8.35
CA PRO A 73 9.18 -15.62 9.63
C PRO A 73 10.25 -15.35 10.69
N PHE A 74 9.85 -15.32 11.95
CA PHE A 74 10.73 -14.96 13.07
C PHE A 74 11.94 -15.90 13.25
N HIS A 75 11.82 -17.15 12.78
CA HIS A 75 12.85 -18.20 12.88
C HIS A 75 13.65 -18.39 11.59
N SER A 76 13.47 -17.50 10.60
CA SER A 76 14.25 -17.56 9.38
C SER A 76 15.75 -17.37 9.64
N SER A 77 16.60 -17.95 8.79
CA SER A 77 18.07 -17.87 8.86
C SER A 77 18.65 -16.50 8.44
N HIS A 78 17.80 -15.49 8.24
CA HIS A 78 18.23 -14.15 7.87
C HIS A 78 18.83 -13.40 9.06
N PRO A 79 19.65 -12.35 8.82
CA PRO A 79 20.19 -11.53 9.87
C PRO A 79 19.12 -11.03 10.84
N ARG A 80 19.38 -11.18 12.15
CA ARG A 80 18.40 -10.89 13.21
C ARG A 80 17.88 -9.46 13.18
N HIS A 81 18.69 -8.50 12.75
CA HIS A 81 18.28 -7.10 12.67
C HIS A 81 17.17 -6.88 11.63
N ILE A 82 17.19 -7.61 10.50
CA ILE A 82 16.14 -7.52 9.46
C ILE A 82 14.81 -8.01 10.02
N ILE A 83 14.81 -9.23 10.58
CA ILE A 83 13.62 -9.86 11.17
C ILE A 83 13.03 -8.97 12.27
N ARG A 84 13.89 -8.46 13.16
CA ARG A 84 13.45 -7.61 14.28
C ARG A 84 12.91 -6.24 13.85
N ASN A 85 13.31 -5.74 12.69
CA ASN A 85 12.87 -4.45 12.18
C ASN A 85 11.48 -4.51 11.50
N ILE A 86 11.04 -5.70 11.07
CA ILE A 86 9.78 -5.88 10.33
C ILE A 86 8.55 -5.28 11.06
N PRO A 87 8.31 -5.55 12.36
CA PRO A 87 7.15 -4.94 13.02
C PRO A 87 7.20 -3.41 13.00
N TYR A 88 8.38 -2.82 13.20
CA TYR A 88 8.54 -1.38 13.22
C TYR A 88 8.29 -0.78 11.83
N THR A 89 8.86 -1.35 10.77
CA THR A 89 8.71 -0.83 9.40
C THR A 89 7.27 -0.94 8.90
N LEU A 90 6.58 -2.04 9.23
CA LEU A 90 5.16 -2.22 8.89
C LEU A 90 4.29 -1.18 9.59
N THR A 91 4.47 -0.97 10.89
CA THR A 91 3.69 0.02 11.63
C THR A 91 4.02 1.45 11.19
N LEU A 92 5.30 1.76 10.92
CA LEU A 92 5.69 3.06 10.38
C LEU A 92 5.02 3.35 9.03
N ARG A 93 4.97 2.35 8.15
CA ARG A 93 4.28 2.46 6.86
C ARG A 93 2.79 2.71 7.05
N ALA A 94 2.12 1.95 7.93
CA ALA A 94 0.71 2.16 8.23
C ALA A 94 0.46 3.59 8.76
N ALA A 95 1.30 4.07 9.69
CA ALA A 95 1.18 5.42 10.26
C ALA A 95 1.38 6.54 9.23
N ARG A 96 2.21 6.32 8.20
CA ARG A 96 2.42 7.29 7.11
C ARG A 96 1.29 7.31 6.09
N ILE A 97 0.66 6.15 5.86
CA ILE A 97 -0.37 5.99 4.83
C ILE A 97 -1.75 6.32 5.38
N CYS A 98 -2.08 5.89 6.59
CA CYS A 98 -3.41 6.09 7.16
C CYS A 98 -3.60 7.55 7.59
N SER A 99 -4.55 8.21 6.94
CA SER A 99 -4.95 9.60 7.26
C SER A 99 -5.76 9.72 8.55
N HIS A 100 -6.52 8.68 8.92
CA HIS A 100 -7.42 8.68 10.07
C HIS A 100 -6.96 7.68 11.15
N PRO A 101 -7.10 8.03 12.45
CA PRO A 101 -6.69 7.15 13.55
C PRO A 101 -7.38 5.79 13.56
N GLU A 102 -8.67 5.72 13.20
CA GLU A 102 -9.43 4.47 13.18
C GLU A 102 -8.93 3.49 12.09
N ASP A 103 -8.52 4.02 10.94
CA ASP A 103 -7.92 3.22 9.87
C ASP A 103 -6.56 2.69 10.28
N LEU A 104 -5.75 3.54 10.94
CA LEU A 104 -4.46 3.14 11.47
C LEU A 104 -4.61 2.02 12.51
N ARG A 105 -5.57 2.15 13.43
CA ARG A 105 -5.86 1.15 14.45
C ARG A 105 -6.25 -0.19 13.81
N THR A 106 -7.15 -0.16 12.83
CA THR A 106 -7.58 -1.33 12.06
C THR A 106 -6.40 -1.98 11.33
N GLU A 107 -5.53 -1.18 10.73
CA GLU A 107 -4.35 -1.69 10.01
C GLU A 107 -3.31 -2.29 10.96
N ILE A 108 -3.15 -1.73 12.15
CA ILE A 108 -2.28 -2.30 13.18
C ILE A 108 -2.77 -3.65 13.65
N ASP A 109 -4.07 -3.83 13.83
CA ASP A 109 -4.62 -5.13 14.21
C ASP A 109 -4.38 -6.18 13.13
N LYS A 110 -4.49 -5.82 11.85
CA LYS A 110 -4.07 -6.69 10.74
C LYS A 110 -2.57 -7.01 10.80
N ILE A 111 -1.72 -6.03 11.09
CA ILE A 111 -0.26 -6.24 11.25
C ILE A 111 0.02 -7.20 12.41
N ARG A 112 -0.66 -7.05 13.56
CA ARG A 112 -0.50 -7.94 14.71
C ARG A 112 -0.85 -9.38 14.36
N VAL A 113 -2.00 -9.60 13.73
CA VAL A 113 -2.42 -10.93 13.26
C VAL A 113 -1.39 -11.52 12.30
N MET A 114 -0.95 -10.73 11.31
CA MET A 114 0.08 -11.14 10.36
C MET A 114 1.39 -11.55 11.06
N LEU A 115 1.88 -10.77 12.02
CA LEU A 115 3.11 -11.09 12.75
C LEU A 115 2.95 -12.37 13.60
N LEU A 116 1.79 -12.58 14.23
CA LEU A 116 1.51 -13.81 14.97
C LEU A 116 1.52 -15.05 14.05
N LEU A 117 0.91 -14.95 12.86
CA LEU A 117 0.93 -16.01 11.86
C LEU A 117 2.37 -16.37 11.44
N ASN A 118 3.25 -15.37 11.35
CA ASN A 118 4.67 -15.52 11.01
C ASN A 118 5.58 -15.81 12.23
N LYS A 119 4.99 -16.29 13.33
CA LYS A 119 5.67 -16.80 14.55
C LYS A 119 6.46 -15.75 15.34
N TYR A 120 6.09 -14.47 15.23
CA TYR A 120 6.68 -13.44 16.09
C TYR A 120 6.13 -13.55 17.53
N PRO A 121 6.98 -13.46 18.57
CA PRO A 121 6.52 -13.57 19.96
C PRO A 121 5.55 -12.43 20.35
N PRO A 122 4.43 -12.69 21.05
CA PRO A 122 3.44 -11.67 21.39
C PRO A 122 4.02 -10.47 22.17
N LYS A 123 4.89 -10.73 23.16
CA LYS A 123 5.58 -9.67 23.92
C LYS A 123 6.46 -8.80 23.01
N PHE A 124 7.09 -9.41 22.01
CA PHE A 124 7.91 -8.71 21.02
C PHE A 124 7.05 -7.81 20.14
N ILE A 125 5.93 -8.32 19.63
CA ILE A 125 4.97 -7.54 18.84
C ILE A 125 4.48 -6.33 19.64
N LYS A 126 4.01 -6.54 20.88
CA LYS A 126 3.51 -5.46 21.74
C LYS A 126 4.53 -4.34 21.93
N ARG A 127 5.79 -4.70 22.23
CA ARG A 127 6.88 -3.74 22.44
C ARG A 127 7.21 -2.91 21.20
N HIS A 128 7.16 -3.50 20.01
CA HIS A 128 7.53 -2.78 18.78
C HIS A 128 6.37 -1.95 18.22
N VAL A 129 5.14 -2.46 18.29
CA VAL A 129 3.94 -1.74 17.82
C VAL A 129 3.57 -0.61 18.79
N GLY A 130 3.70 -0.82 20.10
CA GLY A 130 3.45 0.21 21.13
C GLY A 130 4.51 1.31 21.21
N ARG A 131 5.34 1.50 20.18
CA ARG A 131 6.17 2.71 20.05
C ARG A 131 5.46 3.85 19.32
N PHE A 132 4.34 3.53 18.67
CA PHE A 132 3.55 4.47 17.87
C PHE A 132 2.32 5.00 18.63
N PHE A 133 2.11 4.52 19.86
CA PHE A 133 1.02 4.85 20.79
C PHE A 133 1.57 4.82 22.21
#